data_AF-A0A845EY59-F1
#
_entry.id   AF-A0A845EY59-F1
#
_cell.length_a   1.000
_cell.length_b   1.000
_cell.length_c   1.000
_cell.angle_alpha   90.00
_cell.angle_beta   90.00
_cell.angle_gamma   90.00
#
_symmetry.space_group_name_H-M   'P 1'
#
loop_
_entity.id
_entity.type
_entity.pdbx_description
1 polymer ?
#
loop_
_entity_poly.entity_id
_entity_poly.type
_entity_poly.pdbx_seq_one_letter_code
_entity_poly.pdbx_strand_id
1 'polypeptide(L)'
;MNSNEATYKNSKKVPFILRNIVLVIIILIATIFLFDRNPSNDDVGWVAFIVFWTVKSGFDFIEDRKNGRKVSAIINLTLIAIGFGILLWQMISFLSL
;
A
#
# COMPACT_ATOMS: atom_id res chain seq x y z
N MET A 1 33.38 7.68 -14.19
CA MET A 1 32.03 7.14 -13.90
C MET A 1 31.17 7.35 -15.14
N ASN A 2 30.63 6.28 -15.72
CA ASN A 2 29.95 6.32 -17.02
C ASN A 2 28.58 7.02 -16.88
N SER A 3 28.22 7.91 -17.81
CA SER A 3 26.93 8.63 -17.82
C SER A 3 25.72 7.66 -17.83
N ASN A 4 25.90 6.48 -18.42
CA ASN A 4 24.88 5.42 -18.46
C ASN A 4 24.65 4.74 -17.09
N GLU A 5 25.70 4.61 -16.28
CA GLU A 5 25.61 4.01 -14.94
C GLU A 5 24.92 4.96 -13.93
N ALA A 6 25.20 6.26 -14.02
CA ALA A 6 24.55 7.27 -13.19
C ALA A 6 23.04 7.34 -13.46
N THR A 7 22.65 7.27 -14.73
CA THR A 7 21.25 7.31 -15.18
C THR A 7 20.49 6.06 -14.73
N TYR A 8 21.07 4.86 -14.88
CA TYR A 8 20.48 3.61 -14.42
C TYR A 8 20.29 3.56 -12.89
N LYS A 9 21.30 4.02 -12.14
CA LYS A 9 21.24 4.06 -10.67
C LYS A 9 20.15 5.01 -10.18
N ASN A 10 20.00 6.18 -10.80
CA ASN A 10 18.93 7.11 -10.46
C ASN A 10 17.54 6.56 -10.84
N SER A 11 17.42 5.87 -11.97
CA SER A 11 16.16 5.24 -12.42
C SER A 11 15.62 4.22 -11.41
N LYS A 12 16.47 3.45 -10.70
CA LYS A 12 16.02 2.53 -9.65
C LYS A 12 15.76 3.20 -8.29
N LYS A 13 16.41 4.33 -8.01
CA LYS A 13 16.25 5.06 -6.76
C LYS A 13 14.93 5.81 -6.67
N VAL A 14 14.52 6.46 -7.76
CA VAL A 14 13.26 7.24 -7.82
C VAL A 14 12.02 6.41 -7.45
N PRO A 15 11.76 5.22 -8.03
CA PRO A 15 10.58 4.42 -7.68
C PRO A 15 10.62 3.90 -6.24
N PHE A 16 11.81 3.64 -5.69
CA PHE A 16 11.98 3.25 -4.29
C PHE A 16 11.62 4.39 -3.34
N ILE A 17 12.11 5.60 -3.62
CA ILE A 17 11.80 6.80 -2.83
C ILE A 17 10.30 7.10 -2.89
N LEU A 18 9.72 7.08 -4.09
CA LEU A 18 8.30 7.36 -4.28
C LEU A 18 7.42 6.36 -3.54
N ARG A 19 7.72 5.05 -3.64
CA ARG A 19 7.04 3.99 -2.88
C ARG A 19 7.04 4.31 -1.38
N ASN A 20 8.20 4.63 -0.81
CA ASN A 20 8.32 4.88 0.62
C ASN A 20 7.56 6.14 1.04
N ILE A 21 7.62 7.22 0.25
CA ILE A 21 6.85 8.44 0.52
C ILE A 21 5.35 8.14 0.56
N VAL A 22 4.83 7.42 -0.43
CA VAL A 22 3.41 7.04 -0.49
C VAL A 22 3.01 6.22 0.75
N LEU A 23 3.81 5.21 1.10
CA LEU A 23 3.54 4.36 2.26
C LEU A 23 3.58 5.15 3.59
N VAL A 24 4.53 6.07 3.74
CA VAL A 24 4.63 6.95 4.91
C VAL A 24 3.45 7.91 5.00
N ILE A 25 2.98 8.47 3.88
CA ILE A 25 1.80 9.35 3.89
C ILE A 25 0.56 8.57 4.35
N ILE A 26 0.32 7.38 3.81
CA ILE A 26 -0.87 6.59 4.16
C ILE A 26 -0.81 6.15 5.63
N ILE A 27 0.36 5.74 6.15
CA ILE A 27 0.48 5.32 7.56
C ILE A 27 0.29 6.51 8.51
N LEU A 28 0.74 7.72 8.13
CA LEU A 28 0.51 8.92 8.92
C LEU A 28 -0.98 9.27 8.97
N ILE A 29 -1.68 9.20 7.83
CA ILE A 29 -3.14 9.38 7.79
C ILE A 29 -3.81 8.35 8.70
N ALA A 30 -3.51 7.06 8.55
CA ALA A 30 -4.09 6.01 9.39
C ALA A 30 -3.83 6.28 10.88
N THR A 31 -2.62 6.69 11.26
CA THR A 31 -2.26 7.00 12.65
C THR A 31 -3.04 8.21 13.18
N ILE A 32 -3.16 9.28 12.40
CA ILE A 32 -3.93 10.47 12.82
C ILE A 32 -5.37 10.10 13.12
N PHE A 33 -6.01 9.28 12.27
CA PHE A 33 -7.42 8.91 12.45
C PHE A 33 -7.63 7.82 13.53
N LEU A 34 -6.75 6.82 13.63
CA LEU A 34 -6.87 5.73 14.63
C LEU A 34 -6.61 6.19 16.07
N PHE A 35 -5.82 7.24 16.25
CA PHE A 35 -5.45 7.75 17.58
C PHE A 35 -6.05 9.12 17.87
N ASP A 36 -7.01 9.57 17.06
CA ASP A 36 -7.82 10.74 17.37
C ASP A 36 -8.79 10.42 18.53
N ARG A 37 -9.23 11.45 19.25
CA ARG A 37 -10.19 11.30 20.36
C ARG A 37 -11.62 11.08 19.90
N ASN A 38 -11.91 11.24 18.61
CA ASN A 38 -13.24 11.07 18.06
C ASN A 38 -13.46 9.61 17.63
N PRO A 39 -14.32 8.84 18.31
CA PRO A 39 -14.57 7.43 17.97
C PRO A 39 -15.20 7.23 16.58
N SER A 40 -15.81 8.28 15.99
CA SER A 40 -16.28 8.22 14.61
C SER A 40 -15.16 8.19 13.57
N ASN A 41 -13.92 8.52 13.97
CA ASN A 41 -12.75 8.52 13.10
C ASN A 41 -12.04 7.16 13.04
N ASP A 42 -12.39 6.22 13.93
CA ASP A 42 -11.81 4.87 13.97
C ASP A 42 -12.04 4.14 12.65
N ASP A 43 -13.24 4.25 12.07
CA ASP A 43 -13.58 3.64 10.78
C ASP A 43 -12.69 4.15 9.64
N VAL A 44 -12.40 5.46 9.62
CA VAL A 44 -11.52 6.09 8.63
C VAL A 44 -10.08 5.62 8.81
N GLY A 45 -9.64 5.49 10.06
CA GLY A 45 -8.33 4.95 10.42
C GLY A 45 -8.15 3.50 9.95
N TRP A 46 -9.15 2.65 10.17
CA TRP A 46 -9.16 1.27 9.69
C TRP A 46 -9.15 1.17 8.17
N VAL A 47 -9.96 1.98 7.48
CA VAL A 47 -9.95 2.05 6.01
C VAL A 47 -8.56 2.45 5.50
N ALA A 48 -7.97 3.50 6.07
CA ALA A 48 -6.63 3.96 5.69
C ALA A 48 -5.57 2.87 5.92
N PHE A 49 -5.68 2.09 7.00
CA PHE A 49 -4.79 0.96 7.28
C PHE A 49 -4.93 -0.18 6.26
N ILE A 50 -6.16 -0.50 5.84
CA ILE A 50 -6.40 -1.52 4.80
C ILE A 50 -5.88 -1.03 3.45
N VAL A 51 -6.07 0.25 3.12
CA VAL A 51 -5.49 0.87 1.92
C VAL A 51 -3.96 0.78 1.97
N PHE A 52 -3.32 1.10 3.10
CA PHE A 52 -1.88 0.97 3.27
C PHE A 52 -1.40 -0.46 2.97
N TRP A 53 -2.04 -1.47 3.58
CA TRP A 53 -1.67 -2.87 3.37
C TRP A 53 -1.87 -3.33 1.93
N THR A 54 -2.96 -2.91 1.29
CA THR A 54 -3.28 -3.25 -0.10
C THR A 54 -2.24 -2.65 -1.06
N VAL A 55 -1.93 -1.37 -0.89
CA VAL A 55 -0.93 -0.66 -1.71
C VAL A 55 0.46 -1.24 -1.50
N LYS A 56 0.87 -1.49 -0.25
CA LYS A 56 2.15 -2.14 0.08
C LYS A 56 2.26 -3.51 -0.61
N SER A 57 1.22 -4.34 -0.48
CA SER A 57 1.20 -5.67 -1.09
C SER A 57 1.26 -5.60 -2.62
N GLY A 58 0.65 -4.57 -3.23
CA GLY A 58 0.80 -4.27 -4.67
C GLY A 58 2.25 -3.99 -5.08
N PHE A 59 2.96 -3.16 -4.33
CA PHE A 59 4.38 -2.90 -4.58
C PHE A 59 5.24 -4.15 -4.39
N ASP A 60 5.00 -4.90 -3.31
CA ASP A 60 5.74 -6.12 -2.98
C ASP A 60 5.48 -7.21 -4.04
N PHE A 61 4.26 -7.33 -4.54
CA PHE A 61 3.91 -8.22 -5.64
C PHE A 61 4.69 -7.91 -6.92
N ILE A 62 4.75 -6.64 -7.33
CA ILE A 62 5.50 -6.22 -8.52
C ILE A 62 6.99 -6.55 -8.36
N GLU A 63 7.54 -6.31 -7.17
CA GLU A 63 8.93 -6.62 -6.84
C GLU A 63 9.21 -8.13 -6.87
N ASP A 64 8.33 -8.93 -6.27
CA ASP A 64 8.43 -10.38 -6.25
C ASP A 64 8.33 -11.00 -7.64
N ARG A 65 7.44 -10.48 -8.48
CA ARG A 65 7.33 -10.88 -9.89
C ARG A 65 8.61 -10.57 -10.67
N LYS A 66 9.21 -9.39 -10.47
CA LYS A 66 10.49 -9.01 -11.09
C LYS A 66 11.64 -9.90 -10.63
N ASN A 67 11.64 -10.33 -9.38
CA ASN A 67 12.70 -11.14 -8.78
C ASN A 67 12.43 -12.65 -8.86
N GLY A 68 11.35 -13.10 -9.52
CA GLY A 68 11.01 -14.52 -9.64
C GLY A 68 10.54 -15.20 -8.34
N ARG A 69 10.20 -14.44 -7.29
CA ARG A 69 9.79 -14.95 -5.97
C ARG A 69 8.31 -15.38 -5.96
N LYS A 70 8.02 -16.56 -6.52
CA LYS A 70 6.63 -17.05 -6.75
C LYS A 70 5.76 -17.13 -5.50
N VAL A 71 6.27 -17.70 -4.40
CA VAL A 71 5.47 -17.90 -3.17
C VAL A 71 5.07 -16.55 -2.56
N SER A 72 6.04 -15.65 -2.40
CA SER A 72 5.80 -14.29 -1.88
C SER A 72 4.84 -13.51 -2.79
N ALA A 73 4.97 -13.63 -4.11
CA ALA A 73 4.02 -13.02 -5.04
C ALA A 73 2.59 -13.54 -4.86
N ILE A 74 2.38 -14.84 -4.63
CA ILE A 74 1.05 -15.39 -4.38
C ILE A 74 0.47 -14.83 -3.07
N ILE A 75 1.28 -14.77 -2.01
CA ILE A 75 0.85 -14.20 -0.71
C ILE A 75 0.44 -12.73 -0.89
N ASN A 76 1.26 -11.94 -1.57
CA ASN A 76 0.96 -10.54 -1.83
C ASN A 76 -0.30 -10.37 -2.69
N LEU A 77 -0.52 -11.24 -3.67
CA LEU A 77 -1.75 -11.24 -4.46
C LEU A 77 -2.99 -11.55 -3.61
N THR A 78 -2.90 -12.52 -2.70
CA THR A 78 -3.97 -12.84 -1.75
C THR A 78 -4.24 -11.65 -0.82
N LEU A 79 -3.22 -10.98 -0.31
CA LEU A 79 -3.39 -9.78 0.52
C LEU A 79 -4.10 -8.65 -0.23
N ILE A 80 -3.75 -8.45 -1.51
CA ILE A 80 -4.44 -7.49 -2.38
C ILE A 80 -5.93 -7.86 -2.51
N ALA A 81 -6.23 -9.14 -2.79
CA ALA A 81 -7.61 -9.61 -2.95
C ALA A 81 -8.43 -9.43 -1.67
N ILE A 82 -7.87 -9.76 -0.50
CA ILE A 82 -8.51 -9.56 0.81
C ILE A 82 -8.76 -8.07 1.06
N GLY A 83 -7.73 -7.23 0.84
CA GLY A 83 -7.84 -5.79 1.02
C GLY A 83 -8.93 -5.17 0.16
N PHE A 84 -8.96 -5.50 -1.14
CA PHE A 84 -10.04 -5.07 -2.03
C PHE A 84 -11.42 -5.59 -1.59
N GLY A 85 -11.51 -6.85 -1.16
CA GLY A 85 -12.76 -7.43 -0.66
C GLY A 85 -13.32 -6.64 0.53
N ILE A 86 -12.48 -6.27 1.50
CA ILE A 86 -12.91 -5.49 2.66
C ILE A 86 -13.31 -4.06 2.24
N LEU A 87 -12.54 -3.42 1.36
CA LEU A 87 -12.86 -2.06 0.88
C LEU A 87 -14.19 -2.02 0.11
N LEU A 88 -14.45 -3.02 -0.73
CA LEU A 88 -15.72 -3.15 -1.46
C LEU A 88 -16.89 -3.40 -0.51
N TRP A 89 -16.70 -4.28 0.48
CA TRP A 89 -17.70 -4.54 1.52
C TRP A 89 -18.08 -3.25 2.26
N GLN A 90 -17.08 -2.46 2.65
CA GLN A 90 -17.30 -1.21 3.36
C GLN A 90 -18.00 -0.15 2.50
N MET A 91 -17.67 -0.08 1.20
CA MET A 91 -18.39 0.79 0.25
C MET A 91 -19.86 0.39 0.11
N ILE A 92 -20.17 -0.90 0.00
CA ILE A 92 -21.55 -1.38 -0.10
C ILE A 92 -22.32 -1.06 1.18
N SER A 93 -21.72 -1.31 2.35
CA SER A 93 -22.32 -1.00 3.64
C SER A 93 -22.66 0.50 3.77
N PHE A 94 -21.77 1.37 3.29
CA PHE A 94 -21.99 2.83 3.31
C PHE A 94 -23.10 3.27 2.35
N LEU A 95 -23.24 2.62 1.18
CA LEU A 95 -24.29 2.90 0.20
C LEU A 95 -25.68 2.34 0.58
N SER A 96 -25.71 1.34 1.46
CA SER A 96 -26.96 0.72 1.95
C SER A 96 -27.59 1.42 3.16
N LEU A 97 -26.93 2.47 3.66
CA LEU A 97 -27.35 3.32 4.79
C LEU A 97 -28.06 4.57 4.27
#